data_AF-A0A3T1CZW2-F1
#
_entry.id   AF-A0A3T1CZW2-F1
#
_cell.length_a   1.000
_cell.length_b   1.000
_cell.length_c   1.000
_cell.angle_alpha   90.00
_cell.angle_beta   90.00
_cell.angle_gamma   90.00
#
_symmetry.space_group_name_H-M   'P 1'
#
loop_
_entity.id
_entity.type
_entity.pdbx_description
1 polymer ?
#
loop_
_entity_poly.entity_id
_entity_poly.type
_entity_poly.pdbx_seq_one_letter_code
_entity_poly.pdbx_strand_id
1 'polypeptide(L)'
;MVVTAAILAGIVALEHVYILIMEMFLWTSPSTRQRFGTSESFAKDTKSLAANQGLYNGFLAAGLVWGLLHPNTTFGYQIQIFFLVCVLVAAVFGGFTAKRSILIVQGVPAAAALIFVLLAQ
;
A
#
# COMPACT_ATOMS: atom_id res chain seq x y z
N MET A 1 0.13 -10.33 -20.42
CA MET A 1 -0.53 -9.46 -19.41
C MET A 1 -0.47 -10.07 -18.03
N VAL A 2 -0.75 -11.38 -17.87
CA VAL A 2 -0.68 -12.10 -16.58
C VAL A 2 0.61 -11.86 -15.78
N VAL A 3 1.79 -12.10 -16.36
CA VAL A 3 3.08 -11.91 -15.64
C VAL A 3 3.27 -10.46 -15.21
N THR A 4 2.97 -9.50 -16.10
CA THR A 4 3.07 -8.07 -15.80
C THR A 4 2.10 -7.66 -14.69
N ALA A 5 0.86 -8.14 -14.72
CA ALA A 5 -0.14 -7.91 -13.67
C ALA A 5 0.35 -8.43 -12.31
N ALA A 6 0.88 -9.66 -12.29
CA ALA A 6 1.42 -10.26 -11.08
C ALA A 6 2.61 -9.48 -10.51
N ILE A 7 3.55 -9.04 -11.36
CA ILE A 7 4.69 -8.22 -10.95
C ILE A 7 4.21 -6.88 -10.37
N LEU A 8 3.29 -6.19 -11.05
CA LEU A 8 2.79 -4.89 -10.59
C LEU A 8 2.00 -5.00 -9.28
N ALA A 9 1.11 -5.99 -9.15
CA ALA A 9 0.40 -6.24 -7.88
C ALA A 9 1.37 -6.63 -6.75
N GLY A 10 2.42 -7.40 -7.07
CA GLY A 10 3.49 -7.72 -6.13
C GLY A 10 4.28 -6.48 -5.68
N ILE A 11 4.56 -5.55 -6.59
CA ILE A 11 5.21 -4.26 -6.25
C ILE A 11 4.34 -3.46 -5.27
N VAL A 12 3.02 -3.38 -5.51
CA VAL A 12 2.10 -2.68 -4.60
C VAL A 12 2.06 -3.37 -3.23
N ALA A 13 2.02 -4.72 -3.20
CA ALA A 13 2.09 -5.45 -1.94
C ALA A 13 3.38 -5.14 -1.15
N LEU A 14 4.54 -5.12 -1.83
CA LEU A 14 5.83 -4.79 -1.22
C LEU A 14 5.89 -3.33 -0.73
N GLU A 15 5.29 -2.40 -1.48
CA GLU A 15 5.16 -1.01 -1.06
C GLU A 15 4.40 -0.90 0.27
N HIS A 16 3.26 -1.56 0.40
CA HIS A 16 2.49 -1.53 1.64
C HIS A 16 3.18 -2.26 2.80
N VAL A 17 3.95 -3.32 2.54
CA VAL A 17 4.83 -3.92 3.56
C VAL A 17 5.89 -2.92 4.01
N TYR A 18 6.49 -2.18 3.08
CA TYR A 18 7.48 -1.16 3.40
C TYR A 18 6.90 -0.03 4.25
N ILE A 19 5.68 0.43 3.93
CA ILE A 19 4.95 1.43 4.71
C ILE A 19 4.61 0.88 6.11
N LEU A 20 4.12 -0.35 6.20
CA LEU A 20 3.88 -1.02 7.47
C LEU A 20 5.13 -1.00 8.36
N ILE A 21 6.29 -1.36 7.81
CA ILE A 21 7.54 -1.43 8.60
C ILE A 21 7.90 -0.04 9.13
N MET A 22 7.76 0.99 8.29
CA MET A 22 8.01 2.36 8.70
C MET A 22 7.07 2.84 9.80
N GLU A 23 5.78 2.58 9.67
CA GLU A 23 4.75 3.08 10.58
C GLU A 23 4.68 2.29 11.90
N MET A 24 4.90 0.96 11.87
CA MET A 24 4.84 0.13 13.08
C MET A 24 6.15 0.09 13.86
N PHE A 25 7.28 -0.05 13.17
CA PHE A 25 8.55 -0.36 13.83
C PHE A 25 9.52 0.81 13.81
N LEU A 26 9.51 1.64 12.75
CA LEU A 26 10.51 2.68 12.55
C LEU A 26 9.95 4.10 12.66
N TRP A 27 8.74 4.30 13.17
CA TRP A 27 8.04 5.60 13.14
C TRP A 27 8.84 6.73 13.78
N THR A 28 9.49 6.43 14.91
CA THR A 28 10.31 7.39 15.64
C THR A 28 11.75 7.49 15.13
N SER A 29 12.14 6.80 14.07
CA SER A 29 13.50 6.85 13.53
C SER A 29 13.74 8.14 12.72
N PRO A 30 14.96 8.70 12.69
CA PRO A 30 15.24 9.95 11.97
C PRO A 30 14.89 9.88 10.48
N SER A 31 15.16 8.75 9.81
CA SER A 31 14.88 8.57 8.39
C SER A 31 13.39 8.51 8.07
N THR A 32 12.59 7.80 8.89
CA THR A 32 11.13 7.77 8.74
C THR A 32 10.55 9.15 8.98
N ARG A 33 10.95 9.84 10.06
CA ARG A 33 10.48 11.20 10.35
C ARG A 33 10.76 12.17 9.20
N GLN A 34 11.93 12.09 8.57
CA GLN A 34 12.25 12.93 7.41
C GLN A 34 11.32 12.67 6.23
N ARG A 35 10.97 11.40 5.95
CA ARG A 35 10.05 11.06 4.85
C ARG A 35 8.62 11.54 5.11
N PHE A 36 8.15 11.37 6.34
CA PHE A 36 6.80 11.76 6.76
C PHE A 36 6.69 13.25 7.16
N GLY A 37 7.82 13.96 7.29
CA GLY A 37 7.85 15.38 7.65
C GLY A 37 7.43 15.64 9.10
N THR A 38 7.72 14.72 10.02
CA THR A 38 7.30 14.82 11.42
C THR A 38 8.43 15.26 12.35
N SER A 39 8.09 16.03 13.39
CA SER A 39 9.04 16.35 14.47
C SER A 39 9.26 15.13 15.38
N GLU A 40 10.32 15.16 16.18
CA GLU A 40 10.60 14.08 17.13
C GLU A 40 9.51 13.95 18.19
N SER A 41 9.02 15.07 18.75
CA SER A 41 7.93 15.06 19.73
C SER A 41 6.65 14.48 19.14
N PHE A 42 6.24 14.96 17.96
CA PHE A 42 5.05 14.46 17.29
C PHE A 42 5.13 12.97 17.01
N ALA A 43 6.28 12.47 16.53
CA ALA A 43 6.47 11.04 16.26
C ALA A 43 6.42 10.19 17.54
N LYS A 44 6.93 10.70 18.66
CA LYS A 44 6.82 10.02 19.96
C LYS A 44 5.36 9.96 20.43
N ASP A 45 4.65 11.07 20.36
CA ASP A 45 3.26 11.18 20.85
C ASP A 45 2.27 10.38 20.00
N THR A 46 2.56 10.19 18.70
CA THR A 46 1.68 9.48 17.75
C THR A 46 2.12 8.04 17.44
N LYS A 47 3.08 7.48 18.17
CA LYS A 47 3.64 6.16 17.87
C LYS A 47 2.61 5.03 17.79
N SER A 48 1.65 4.99 18.71
CA SER A 48 0.58 3.97 18.70
C SER A 48 -0.41 4.18 17.55
N LEU A 49 -0.72 5.44 17.22
CA LEU A 49 -1.58 5.78 16.08
C LEU A 49 -0.94 5.33 14.76
N ALA A 50 0.35 5.66 14.56
CA ALA A 50 1.10 5.23 13.39
C ALA A 50 1.18 3.71 13.31
N ALA A 51 1.42 3.01 14.42
CA ALA A 51 1.45 1.55 14.41
C ALA A 51 0.11 0.94 13.96
N ASN A 52 -1.03 1.53 14.33
CA ASN A 52 -2.33 1.08 13.84
C ASN A 52 -2.52 1.37 12.33
N GLN A 53 -2.05 2.52 11.85
CA GLN A 53 -2.04 2.82 10.40
C GLN A 53 -1.18 1.81 9.61
N GLY A 54 0.00 1.47 10.14
CA GLY A 54 0.88 0.48 9.56
C GLY A 54 0.25 -0.92 9.48
N LEU A 55 -0.52 -1.31 10.50
CA LEU A 55 -1.24 -2.59 10.49
C LEU A 55 -2.28 -2.66 9.36
N TYR A 56 -3.04 -1.58 9.10
CA TYR A 56 -3.96 -1.53 7.97
C TYR A 56 -3.24 -1.66 6.63
N ASN A 57 -2.07 -1.04 6.46
CA ASN A 57 -1.21 -1.27 5.29
C ASN A 57 -0.81 -2.75 5.17
N GLY A 58 -0.56 -3.43 6.28
CA GLY A 58 -0.33 -4.88 6.32
C GLY A 58 -1.51 -5.69 5.78
N PHE A 59 -2.74 -5.32 6.10
CA PHE A 59 -3.92 -5.99 5.55
C PHE A 59 -4.05 -5.81 4.04
N LEU A 60 -3.70 -4.63 3.51
CA LEU A 60 -3.68 -4.40 2.06
C LEU A 60 -2.66 -5.30 1.37
N ALA A 61 -1.44 -5.37 1.91
CA ALA A 61 -0.40 -6.25 1.39
C ALA A 61 -0.80 -7.74 1.48
N ALA A 62 -1.34 -8.18 2.61
CA ALA A 62 -1.79 -9.56 2.80
C ALA A 62 -2.90 -9.95 1.81
N GLY A 63 -3.85 -9.04 1.57
CA GLY A 63 -4.90 -9.22 0.57
C GLY A 63 -4.37 -9.40 -0.85
N LEU A 64 -3.41 -8.56 -1.26
CA LEU A 64 -2.76 -8.69 -2.58
C LEU A 64 -1.97 -9.98 -2.71
N VAL A 65 -1.19 -10.37 -1.69
CA VAL A 65 -0.45 -11.65 -1.67
C VAL A 65 -1.42 -12.83 -1.73
N TRP A 66 -2.53 -12.76 -0.99
CA TRP A 66 -3.57 -13.79 -1.06
C TRP A 66 -4.14 -13.93 -2.47
N GLY A 67 -4.49 -12.81 -3.12
CA GLY A 67 -4.98 -12.81 -4.49
C GLY A 67 -3.96 -13.31 -5.52
N LEU A 68 -2.66 -13.07 -5.30
CA LEU A 68 -1.57 -13.56 -6.16
C LEU A 68 -1.34 -15.07 -6.04
N LEU A 69 -1.49 -15.62 -4.84
CA LEU A 69 -1.22 -17.03 -4.54
C LEU A 69 -2.49 -17.90 -4.54
N HIS A 70 -3.65 -17.32 -4.85
CA HIS A 70 -4.91 -18.06 -4.83
C HIS A 70 -4.94 -19.16 -5.91
N PRO A 71 -5.33 -20.41 -5.58
CA PRO A 71 -5.30 -21.53 -6.54
C PRO A 71 -6.30 -21.37 -7.69
N ASN A 72 -7.41 -20.66 -7.46
CA ASN A 72 -8.33 -20.23 -8.53
C ASN A 72 -7.96 -18.82 -8.98
N THR A 73 -7.45 -18.70 -10.21
CA THR A 73 -6.95 -17.45 -10.78
C THR A 73 -8.03 -16.39 -10.94
N THR A 74 -9.25 -16.77 -11.38
CA THR A 74 -10.38 -15.84 -11.51
C THR A 74 -10.74 -15.21 -10.18
N PHE A 75 -10.81 -16.01 -9.11
CA PHE A 75 -11.06 -15.50 -7.76
C PHE A 75 -9.88 -14.68 -7.23
N GLY A 76 -8.65 -15.10 -7.53
CA GLY A 76 -7.43 -14.36 -7.22
C GLY A 76 -7.44 -12.95 -7.82
N TYR A 77 -7.87 -12.80 -9.06
CA TYR A 77 -8.01 -11.48 -9.70
C TYR A 77 -9.08 -10.62 -9.01
N GLN A 78 -10.22 -11.18 -8.59
CA GLN A 78 -11.24 -10.42 -7.86
C GLN A 78 -10.72 -9.87 -6.52
N ILE A 79 -9.95 -10.69 -5.79
CA ILE A 79 -9.27 -10.25 -4.56
C ILE A 79 -8.30 -9.11 -4.88
N GLN A 80 -7.43 -9.29 -5.88
CA GLN A 80 -6.46 -8.26 -6.27
C GLN A 80 -7.15 -6.94 -6.65
N ILE A 81 -8.21 -6.98 -7.46
CA ILE A 81 -8.98 -5.79 -7.87
C ILE A 81 -9.54 -5.07 -6.65
N PHE A 82 -10.17 -5.79 -5.71
CA PHE A 82 -10.73 -5.20 -4.50
C PHE A 82 -9.67 -4.42 -3.72
N PHE A 83 -8.53 -5.06 -3.43
CA PHE A 83 -7.46 -4.41 -2.66
C PHE A 83 -6.79 -3.27 -3.44
N LEU A 84 -6.56 -3.40 -4.75
CA LEU A 84 -6.00 -2.33 -5.58
C LEU A 84 -6.93 -1.10 -5.62
N VAL A 85 -8.25 -1.31 -5.67
CA VAL A 85 -9.23 -0.22 -5.56
C VAL A 85 -9.17 0.44 -4.19
N CYS A 86 -9.07 -0.34 -3.10
CA CYS A 86 -8.86 0.24 -1.76
C CYS A 86 -7.59 1.09 -1.68
N VAL A 87 -6.48 0.62 -2.25
CA VAL A 87 -5.23 1.38 -2.32
C VAL A 87 -5.41 2.68 -3.10
N LEU A 88 -6.09 2.65 -4.26
CA LEU A 88 -6.36 3.84 -5.04
C LEU A 88 -7.20 4.86 -4.29
N VAL A 89 -8.28 4.43 -3.64
CA VAL A 89 -9.15 5.31 -2.84
C VAL A 89 -8.34 5.95 -1.70
N ALA A 90 -7.53 5.15 -0.99
CA ALA A 90 -6.65 5.64 0.07
C ALA A 90 -5.59 6.63 -0.47
N ALA A 91 -5.00 6.35 -1.64
CA ALA A 91 -4.00 7.21 -2.26
C ALA A 91 -4.60 8.56 -2.69
N VAL A 92 -5.83 8.55 -3.21
CA VAL A 92 -6.57 9.76 -3.54
C VAL A 92 -6.85 10.59 -2.29
N PHE A 93 -7.45 9.97 -1.27
CA PHE A 93 -7.79 10.66 -0.03
C PHE A 93 -6.54 11.19 0.69
N GLY A 94 -5.51 10.36 0.87
CA GLY A 94 -4.24 10.74 1.49
C GLY A 94 -3.46 11.79 0.68
N GLY A 95 -3.56 11.74 -0.64
CA GLY A 95 -3.01 12.73 -1.55
C GLY A 95 -3.53 14.14 -1.33
N PHE A 96 -4.84 14.26 -1.09
CA PHE A 96 -5.51 15.53 -0.85
C PHE A 96 -5.40 16.00 0.61
N THR A 97 -5.32 15.08 1.57
CA THR A 97 -5.42 15.40 3.00
C THR A 97 -4.09 15.43 3.74
N ALA A 98 -3.10 14.63 3.31
CA ALA A 98 -1.84 14.48 4.02
C ALA A 98 -0.64 14.95 3.19
N LYS A 99 -0.38 14.34 2.03
CA LYS A 99 0.79 14.68 1.20
C LYS A 99 0.55 14.30 -0.25
N ARG A 100 0.69 15.28 -1.17
CA ARG A 100 0.48 15.06 -2.62
C ARG A 100 1.32 13.91 -3.21
N SER A 101 2.51 13.64 -2.65
CA SER A 101 3.35 12.53 -3.12
C SER A 101 2.69 11.16 -2.97
N ILE A 102 1.69 11.00 -2.08
CA ILE A 102 0.97 9.75 -1.89
C ILE A 102 0.22 9.33 -3.17
N LEU A 103 -0.37 10.28 -3.91
CA LEU A 103 -0.99 10.01 -5.21
C LEU A 103 -0.01 9.36 -6.20
N ILE A 104 1.24 9.79 -6.16
CA ILE A 104 2.27 9.32 -7.09
C ILE A 104 2.88 8.01 -6.61
N VAL A 105 3.28 7.94 -5.34
CA VAL A 105 4.00 6.80 -4.79
C VAL A 105 3.09 5.58 -4.66
N GLN A 106 1.87 5.74 -4.13
CA GLN A 106 0.90 4.63 -3.98
C GLN A 106 -0.08 4.54 -5.16
N GLY A 107 -0.59 5.69 -5.61
CA GLY A 107 -1.68 5.72 -6.59
C GLY A 107 -1.26 5.25 -7.99
N VAL A 108 -0.08 5.65 -8.48
CA VAL A 108 0.38 5.27 -9.83
C VAL A 108 0.67 3.76 -9.93
N PRO A 109 1.42 3.12 -9.00
CA PRO A 109 1.61 1.68 -9.03
C PRO A 109 0.30 0.91 -8.91
N ALA A 110 -0.61 1.35 -8.03
CA ALA A 110 -1.92 0.71 -7.86
C ALA A 110 -2.80 0.83 -9.12
N ALA A 111 -2.81 2.00 -9.78
CA ALA A 111 -3.53 2.20 -11.04
C ALA A 111 -2.98 1.32 -12.15
N ALA A 112 -1.66 1.27 -12.29
CA ALA A 112 -0.99 0.42 -13.28
C ALA A 112 -1.30 -1.06 -13.02
N ALA A 113 -1.16 -1.53 -11.78
CA ALA A 113 -1.50 -2.90 -11.40
C ALA A 113 -2.96 -3.22 -11.72
N LEU A 114 -3.90 -2.32 -11.37
CA LEU A 114 -5.33 -2.52 -11.59
C LEU A 114 -5.65 -2.68 -13.07
N ILE A 115 -5.12 -1.80 -13.93
CA ILE A 115 -5.30 -1.87 -15.38
C ILE A 115 -4.82 -3.23 -15.90
N PHE A 116 -3.62 -3.66 -15.52
CA PHE A 116 -3.06 -4.92 -16.01
C PHE A 116 -3.77 -6.16 -15.46
N VAL A 117 -4.29 -6.12 -14.22
CA VAL A 117 -5.12 -7.20 -13.66
C VAL A 117 -6.44 -7.30 -14.43
N LEU A 118 -7.11 -6.18 -14.71
CA LEU A 118 -8.35 -6.16 -15.49
C LEU A 118 -8.16 -6.68 -16.92
N LEU A 119 -7.01 -6.41 -17.52
CA LEU A 119 -6.67 -6.93 -18.85
C LEU A 119 -6.21 -8.40 -18.82
N ALA A 120 -5.81 -8.94 -17.67
CA ALA A 120 -5.32 -10.31 -17.52
C ALA A 120 -6.39 -11.33 -17.09
N GLN A 121 -7.56 -10.85 -16.64
CA GLN A 121 -8.78 -11.64 -16.43
C GLN A 121 -9.26 -12.26 -17.74
#